data_AF-A0A413YTL9-F1
#
_entry.id   AF-A0A413YTL9-F1
#
_cell.length_a   1.000
_cell.length_b   1.000
_cell.length_c   1.000
_cell.angle_alpha   90.00
_cell.angle_beta   90.00
_cell.angle_gamma   90.00
#
_symmetry.space_group_name_H-M   'P 1'
#
loop_
_entity.id
_entity.type
_entity.pdbx_description
1 polymer ?
#
loop_
_entity_poly.entity_id
_entity_poly.type
_entity_poly.pdbx_seq_one_letter_code
_entity_poly.pdbx_strand_id
1 'polypeptide(L)'
;MLKLTIKPGEFINIGNDIRVVYSGGTDGNIHLLIDAPRELNIVRSKVLSRKKDSSENNNPHSAPSYYAEPKLSQETVSKIRHLIKEDKNTKKNNTQD
;
A
#
# COMPACT_ATOMS: atom_id res chain seq x y z
N MET A 1 -5.00 -12.43 -1.56
CA MET A 1 -4.62 -10.99 -1.58
C MET A 1 -3.18 -10.90 -2.07
N LEU A 2 -2.92 -10.13 -3.12
CA LEU A 2 -1.59 -9.93 -3.68
C LEU A 2 -1.02 -8.60 -3.13
N LYS A 3 0.17 -8.63 -2.52
CA LYS A 3 0.86 -7.44 -1.98
C LYS A 3 1.98 -7.04 -2.93
N LEU A 4 1.90 -5.82 -3.46
CA LEU A 4 2.91 -5.23 -4.35
C LEU A 4 3.43 -3.92 -3.73
N THR A 5 4.68 -3.56 -4.03
CA THR A 5 5.28 -2.28 -3.63
C THR A 5 5.55 -1.46 -4.87
N ILE A 6 5.00 -0.25 -4.93
CA ILE A 6 5.13 0.67 -6.07
C ILE A 6 5.47 2.09 -5.59
N LYS A 7 6.17 2.86 -6.42
CA LYS A 7 6.55 4.26 -6.20
C LYS A 7 5.51 5.22 -6.80
N PRO A 8 5.44 6.48 -6.32
CA PRO A 8 4.61 7.49 -6.97
C PRO A 8 4.97 7.62 -8.47
N GLY A 9 3.96 7.60 -9.33
CA GLY A 9 4.08 7.57 -10.79
C GLY A 9 4.01 6.16 -11.39
N GLU A 10 4.18 5.10 -10.60
CA GLU A 10 4.02 3.72 -11.07
C GLU A 10 2.54 3.29 -11.06
N PHE A 11 2.24 2.25 -11.85
CA PHE A 11 0.88 1.75 -12.01
C PHE A 11 0.82 0.22 -11.99
N ILE A 12 -0.36 -0.29 -11.70
CA ILE A 12 -0.72 -1.72 -11.76
C ILE A 12 -1.85 -1.86 -12.78
N ASN A 13 -1.67 -2.76 -13.75
CA ASN A 13 -2.77 -3.19 -14.60
C ASN A 13 -3.44 -4.42 -13.99
N ILE A 14 -4.78 -4.47 -14.02
CA ILE A 14 -5.59 -5.60 -13.58
C ILE A 14 -6.39 -6.07 -14.79
N GLY A 15 -6.05 -7.25 -15.31
CA GLY A 15 -6.57 -7.68 -16.61
C GLY A 15 -6.15 -6.70 -17.72
N ASN A 16 -7.05 -6.48 -18.69
CA ASN A 16 -6.78 -5.62 -19.84
C ASN A 16 -7.43 -4.23 -19.72
N ASP A 17 -8.42 -4.08 -18.85
CA ASP A 17 -9.32 -2.92 -18.88
C ASP A 17 -9.18 -2.00 -17.66
N ILE A 18 -8.42 -2.41 -16.64
CA ILE A 18 -8.27 -1.63 -15.40
C ILE A 18 -6.81 -1.25 -15.20
N ARG A 19 -6.58 0.04 -14.96
CA ARG A 19 -5.29 0.57 -14.52
C ARG A 19 -5.44 1.36 -13.23
N VAL A 20 -4.60 1.05 -12.26
CA VAL A 20 -4.50 1.77 -10.98
C VAL A 20 -3.15 2.45 -10.91
N VAL A 21 -3.13 3.78 -10.87
CA VAL A 21 -1.91 4.59 -10.78
C VAL A 21 -1.74 5.09 -9.37
N TYR A 22 -0.56 4.89 -8.77
CA TYR A 22 -0.21 5.51 -7.51
C TYR A 22 0.35 6.91 -7.77
N SER A 23 -0.43 7.95 -7.48
CA SER A 23 -0.02 9.34 -7.74
C SER A 23 0.76 9.98 -6.58
N GLY A 24 0.93 9.27 -5.47
CA GLY A 24 1.54 9.78 -4.23
C GLY A 24 0.50 10.02 -3.14
N GLY A 25 0.74 11.02 -2.30
CA GLY A 25 -0.12 11.39 -1.18
C GLY A 25 0.68 11.86 0.03
N THR A 26 0.00 12.44 1.01
CA THR A 26 0.60 12.99 2.23
C THR A 26 -0.19 12.58 3.47
N ASP A 27 0.41 12.74 4.65
CA ASP A 27 -0.26 12.56 5.95
C ASP A 27 -0.91 11.19 6.16
N GLY A 28 -0.28 10.15 5.62
CA GLY A 28 -0.80 8.78 5.69
C GLY A 28 -1.96 8.49 4.73
N ASN A 29 -2.33 9.44 3.88
CA ASN A 29 -3.27 9.24 2.78
C ASN A 29 -2.52 8.89 1.50
N ILE A 30 -3.14 8.04 0.68
CA ILE A 30 -2.67 7.72 -0.66
C ILE A 30 -3.69 8.24 -1.68
N HIS A 31 -3.18 8.74 -2.80
CA HIS A 31 -3.96 9.19 -3.94
C HIS A 31 -3.81 8.17 -5.05
N LEU A 32 -4.91 7.51 -5.40
CA LEU A 32 -4.97 6.55 -6.49
C LEU A 32 -5.81 7.14 -7.64
N LEU A 33 -5.31 6.99 -8.86
CA LEU A 33 -6.11 7.23 -10.07
C LEU A 33 -6.52 5.87 -10.61
N ILE A 34 -7.81 5.68 -10.88
CA ILE A 34 -8.33 4.42 -11.40
C ILE A 34 -8.97 4.71 -12.75
N ASP A 35 -8.39 4.12 -13.79
CA ASP A 35 -8.97 4.06 -15.12
C ASP A 35 -9.62 2.68 -15.28
N ALA A 36 -10.94 2.66 -15.49
CA ALA A 36 -11.74 1.45 -15.54
C ALA A 36 -13.06 1.68 -16.31
N PRO A 37 -13.66 0.63 -16.88
CA PRO A 37 -14.98 0.68 -17.50
C PRO A 37 -16.07 1.19 -16.55
N ARG A 38 -17.07 1.92 -17.09
CA ARG A 38 -18.11 2.59 -16.30
C ARG A 38 -19.08 1.63 -15.63
N GLU A 39 -19.24 0.45 -16.22
CA GLU A 39 -20.05 -0.64 -15.70
C GLU A 39 -19.46 -1.26 -14.42
N LEU A 40 -18.17 -1.04 -14.14
CA LEU A 40 -17.53 -1.53 -12.92
C LEU A 40 -17.79 -0.57 -11.76
N ASN A 41 -18.46 -1.08 -10.73
CA ASN A 41 -18.73 -0.33 -9.52
C ASN A 41 -17.48 -0.25 -8.62
N ILE A 42 -16.89 0.95 -8.49
CA ILE A 42 -15.74 1.22 -7.62
C ILE A 42 -16.21 2.00 -6.40
N VAL A 43 -16.07 1.41 -5.22
CA VAL A 43 -16.60 1.96 -3.96
C VAL A 43 -15.56 1.95 -2.84
N ARG A 44 -15.54 3.01 -2.03
CA ARG A 44 -14.69 3.07 -0.83
C ARG A 44 -15.25 2.17 0.27
N SER A 45 -14.36 1.53 1.03
CA SER A 45 -14.72 0.66 2.17
C SER A 45 -15.67 1.33 3.17
N LYS A 46 -15.46 2.61 3.49
CA LYS A 46 -16.33 3.41 4.37
C LYS A 46 -17.77 3.56 3.87
N VAL A 47 -18.01 3.48 2.57
CA VAL A 47 -19.37 3.53 1.99
C VAL A 47 -20.07 2.19 2.15
N LEU A 48 -19.32 1.08 2.01
CA LEU A 48 -19.84 -0.27 2.20
C LEU A 48 -20.22 -0.56 3.66
N SER A 49 -19.43 -0.07 4.63
CA SER A 49 -19.71 -0.30 6.05
C SER A 49 -21.02 0.32 6.52
N ARG A 50 -21.44 1.46 5.94
CA ARG A 50 -22.72 2.13 6.27
C ARG A 50 -23.96 1.39 5.73
N LYS A 51 -23.81 0.56 4.70
CA LYS A 51 -24.91 -0.20 4.08
C LYS A 51 -25.20 -1.54 4.75
N LYS A 52 -24.32 -1.99 5.67
CA LYS A 52 -24.45 -3.28 6.35
C LYS A 52 -25.64 -3.32 7.32
N ASP A 53 -26.06 -2.16 7.82
CA ASP A 53 -27.18 -2.04 8.77
C ASP A 53 -28.57 -2.18 8.11
N SER A 54 -28.66 -2.39 6.79
CA SER A 54 -29.94 -2.27 6.07
C SER A 54 -30.37 -3.48 5.21
N SER A 55 -29.51 -4.46 4.92
CA SER A 55 -29.92 -5.67 4.16
C SER A 55 -28.76 -6.65 3.98
N GLU A 56 -29.09 -7.95 3.99
CA GLU A 56 -28.27 -9.10 3.60
C GLU A 56 -27.38 -8.81 2.38
N ASN A 57 -26.10 -8.53 2.62
CA ASN A 57 -25.12 -8.35 1.55
C ASN A 57 -24.22 -9.59 1.49
N ASN A 58 -24.55 -10.51 0.58
CA ASN A 58 -23.74 -11.69 0.22
C ASN A 58 -22.50 -11.29 -0.61
N ASN A 59 -21.79 -10.23 -0.23
CA ASN A 59 -20.58 -9.81 -0.91
C ASN A 59 -19.38 -10.53 -0.25
N PRO A 60 -18.73 -11.50 -0.92
CA PRO A 60 -17.65 -12.29 -0.33
C PRO A 60 -16.41 -11.47 0.06
N HIS A 61 -16.33 -10.22 -0.38
CA HIS A 61 -15.27 -9.26 -0.05
C HIS A 61 -15.66 -8.25 1.05
N SER A 62 -16.78 -8.47 1.76
CA SER A 62 -17.33 -7.49 2.72
C SER A 62 -16.49 -7.28 4.00
N ALA A 63 -15.49 -8.12 4.30
CA ALA A 63 -14.44 -7.83 5.27
C ALA A 63 -13.30 -8.84 5.10
N PRO A 64 -12.06 -8.36 4.97
CA PRO A 64 -11.32 -7.97 6.16
C PRO A 64 -10.82 -6.54 6.06
N SER A 65 -10.99 -5.77 7.13
CA SER A 65 -10.30 -4.49 7.31
C SER A 65 -8.80 -4.76 7.28
N TYR A 66 -8.13 -4.45 6.16
CA TYR A 66 -6.68 -4.41 6.15
C TYR A 66 -6.27 -3.21 7.00
N TYR A 67 -5.77 -3.48 8.20
CA TYR A 67 -5.26 -2.44 9.08
C TYR A 67 -3.96 -1.91 8.53
N ALA A 68 -3.73 -0.61 8.68
CA ALA A 68 -2.43 -0.03 8.40
C ALA A 68 -1.37 -0.78 9.22
N GLU A 69 -0.31 -1.22 8.55
CA GLU A 69 0.85 -1.82 9.22
C GLU A 69 1.33 -0.83 10.31
N PRO A 70 1.61 -1.31 11.53
CA PRO A 70 2.09 -0.44 12.60
C PRO A 70 3.38 0.27 12.15
N LYS A 71 3.46 1.56 12.42
CA LYS A 71 4.74 2.28 12.24
C LYS A 71 5.76 1.68 13.20
N LEU A 72 6.97 1.43 12.71
CA LEU A 72 8.11 1.07 13.55
C LEU A 72 8.36 2.18 14.58
N SER A 73 8.77 1.81 15.79
CA SER A 73 9.15 2.79 16.81
C SER A 73 10.37 3.59 16.35
N GLN A 74 10.51 4.83 16.83
CA GLN A 74 11.67 5.67 16.48
C GLN A 74 13.00 5.01 16.87
N GLU A 75 13.01 4.26 17.97
CA GLU A 75 14.17 3.50 18.43
C GLU A 75 14.52 2.39 17.43
N THR A 76 13.54 1.61 16.96
CA THR A 76 13.75 0.55 15.98
C THR A 76 14.24 1.12 14.65
N VAL A 77 13.67 2.22 14.18
CA VAL A 77 14.13 2.91 12.96
C VAL A 77 15.58 3.37 13.10
N SER A 78 15.95 3.90 14.27
CA SER A 78 17.32 4.35 14.55
C SER A 78 18.32 3.20 14.56
N LYS A 79 17.97 2.07 15.20
CA LYS A 79 18.76 0.84 15.19
C LYS A 79 18.98 0.30 13.77
N ILE A 80 17.93 0.26 12.96
CA ILE A 80 18.02 -0.16 11.55
C ILE A 80 18.99 0.75 10.77
N ARG A 81 18.89 2.07 10.94
CA ARG A 81 19.81 3.01 10.29
C ARG A 81 21.26 2.79 10.72
N HIS A 82 21.50 2.49 12.00
CA HIS A 82 22.84 2.21 12.53
C HIS A 82 23.45 0.98 11.85
N LEU A 83 22.71 -0.13 11.83
CA LEU A 83 23.15 -1.38 11.21
C LEU A 83 23.45 -1.20 9.71
N ILE A 84 22.59 -0.48 8.97
CA ILE A 84 22.83 -0.19 7.55
C ILE A 84 24.11 0.64 7.35
N LYS A 85 24.43 1.56 8.28
CA LYS A 85 25.65 2.38 8.21
C LYS A 85 26.89 1.53 8.49
N GLU A 86 26.84 0.66 9.48
CA GLU A 86 27.92 -0.28 9.81
C GLU A 86 28.24 -1.20 8.64
N ASP A 87 27.23 -1.82 8.04
CA ASP A 87 27.38 -2.70 6.87
C ASP A 87 28.00 -1.98 5.65
N LYS A 88 27.71 -0.69 5.47
CA LYS A 88 28.31 0.12 4.41
C LYS A 88 29.79 0.41 4.67
N ASN A 89 30.15 0.62 5.94
CA ASN A 89 31.53 0.93 6.32
C ASN A 89 32.42 -0.32 6.26
N THR A 90 31.94 -1.47 6.73
CA THR A 90 32.67 -2.74 6.64
C THR A 90 32.94 -3.15 5.18
N LYS A 91 31.97 -2.97 4.28
CA LYS A 91 32.17 -3.21 2.84
C LYS A 91 33.21 -2.29 2.22
N LYS A 92 33.27 -1.02 2.61
CA LYS A 92 34.30 -0.08 2.12
C LYS A 92 35.69 -0.50 2.55
N ASN A 93 35.85 -0.89 3.81
CA ASN A 93 37.13 -1.32 4.35
C ASN A 93 37.64 -2.60 3.68
N ASN A 94 36.74 -3.56 3.38
CA ASN A 94 37.10 -4.81 2.70
C ASN A 94 37.40 -4.67 1.19
N THR A 95 37.22 -3.48 0.59
CA THR A 95 37.53 -3.24 -0.84
C THR A 95 38.88 -2.51 -1.02
N GLN A 96 39.57 -2.18 0.09
CA GLN A 96 40.86 -1.48 0.07
C GLN A 96 42.08 -2.38 0.38
N ASP A 97 41.87 -3.68 0.55
CA ASP A 97 42.90 -4.73 0.60
C ASP A 97 42.88 -5.56 -0.70
#